data_AF-U7Q572-F1
#
_entry.id   AF-U7Q572-F1
#
_cell.length_a   1.000
_cell.length_b   1.000
_cell.length_c   1.000
_cell.angle_alpha   90.00
_cell.angle_beta   90.00
_cell.angle_gamma   90.00
#
_symmetry.space_group_name_H-M   'P 1'
#
loop_
_entity.id
_entity.type
_entity.pdbx_description
1 polymer ?
#
loop_
_entity_poly.entity_id
_entity_poly.type
_entity_poly.pdbx_seq_one_letter_code
_entity_poly.pdbx_strand_id
1 'polypeptide(L)'
;MASPCVACHEPLVFPNEDGVEVPDDLQLTCVASTLKCPSCGQHVATSSSQVGVGSSSSSSAVAAAPESHQILTRYINESGLQEGYDVYSDIAEEAYYSTYPQFLRARPFLAMCSEGHVEGIIELCQEADKEEEEGQDDADEDDEMEDDEPSVPAVRSAALLRYQDPLNQMATGLHVAIANDQITVAYLLLYLASQLPVDQFPPELLQFAAQIGRPEQAILENVDIRSLQTAEGETAEVLALRKGDMWAEMAQRGLFSV
;
A
#
# COMPACT_ATOMS: atom_id res chain seq x y z
N MET A 1 -26.63 -4.59 -18.37
CA MET A 1 -27.74 -4.45 -17.41
C MET A 1 -27.18 -3.68 -16.23
N ALA A 2 -27.78 -2.55 -15.83
CA ALA A 2 -27.26 -1.74 -14.72
C ALA A 2 -27.35 -2.53 -13.41
N SER A 3 -26.29 -2.48 -12.60
CA SER A 3 -26.28 -3.08 -11.28
C SER A 3 -27.36 -2.41 -10.40
N PRO A 4 -28.25 -3.19 -9.75
CA PRO A 4 -29.23 -2.61 -8.83
C PRO A 4 -28.54 -2.13 -7.56
N CYS A 5 -29.06 -1.06 -6.97
CA CYS A 5 -28.66 -0.61 -5.64
C CYS A 5 -28.91 -1.71 -4.61
N VAL A 6 -27.95 -2.02 -3.74
CA VAL A 6 -28.11 -3.01 -2.67
C VAL A 6 -29.21 -2.60 -1.68
N ALA A 7 -29.44 -1.29 -1.48
CA ALA A 7 -30.42 -0.78 -0.54
C ALA A 7 -31.87 -0.74 -1.07
N CYS A 8 -32.09 -0.26 -2.30
CA CYS A 8 -33.44 -0.09 -2.86
C CYS A 8 -33.77 -1.03 -4.03
N HIS A 9 -32.81 -1.84 -4.48
CA HIS A 9 -32.90 -2.71 -5.66
C HIS A 9 -33.26 -2.00 -6.98
N GLU A 10 -33.32 -0.66 -6.99
CA GLU A 10 -33.50 0.10 -8.22
C GLU A 10 -32.20 0.11 -9.04
N PRO A 11 -32.29 0.07 -10.38
CA PRO A 11 -31.12 0.17 -11.24
C PRO A 11 -30.42 1.50 -10.97
N LEU A 12 -29.10 1.45 -10.76
CA LEU A 12 -28.29 2.64 -10.61
C LEU A 12 -28.19 3.37 -11.96
N VAL A 13 -29.15 4.25 -12.22
CA VAL A 13 -29.21 5.13 -13.40
C VAL A 13 -28.83 6.53 -12.94
N PHE A 14 -27.62 6.96 -13.28
CA PHE A 14 -27.18 8.34 -13.09
C PHE A 14 -27.37 9.09 -14.41
N PRO A 15 -27.97 10.29 -14.39
CA PRO A 15 -28.06 11.10 -15.59
C PRO A 15 -26.66 11.59 -15.97
N ASN A 16 -26.24 11.36 -17.21
CA ASN A 16 -24.95 11.83 -17.76
C ASN A 16 -24.99 13.35 -17.97
N GLU A 17 -25.09 14.15 -16.92
CA GLU A 17 -25.26 15.61 -17.05
C GLU A 17 -23.94 16.38 -17.24
N ASP A 18 -22.78 15.77 -16.98
CA ASP A 18 -21.51 16.52 -16.93
C ASP A 18 -20.39 16.05 -17.88
N GLY A 19 -20.66 15.16 -18.86
CA GLY A 19 -19.64 14.79 -19.84
C GLY A 19 -18.36 14.17 -19.25
N VAL A 20 -18.43 13.65 -18.02
CA VAL A 20 -17.33 12.94 -17.38
C VAL A 20 -17.10 11.64 -18.15
N GLU A 21 -15.95 11.53 -18.82
CA GLU A 21 -15.47 10.30 -19.44
C GLU A 21 -15.30 9.25 -18.33
N VAL A 22 -16.27 8.35 -18.21
CA VAL A 22 -16.14 7.16 -17.36
C VAL A 22 -15.12 6.25 -18.05
N PRO A 23 -14.07 5.77 -17.36
CA PRO A 23 -13.14 4.82 -17.96
C PRO A 23 -13.91 3.62 -18.55
N ASP A 24 -13.64 3.30 -19.82
CA ASP A 24 -14.37 2.24 -20.56
C ASP A 24 -14.33 0.88 -19.84
N ASP A 25 -13.33 0.66 -18.99
CA ASP A 25 -13.06 -0.56 -18.24
C ASP A 25 -14.00 -0.76 -17.04
N LEU A 26 -14.66 0.30 -16.57
CA LEU A 26 -15.57 0.28 -15.43
C LEU A 26 -17.02 0.33 -15.92
N GLN A 27 -17.71 -0.80 -15.87
CA GLN A 27 -19.17 -0.83 -16.10
C GLN A 27 -19.96 -0.47 -14.85
N LEU A 28 -19.49 0.56 -14.17
CA LEU A 28 -20.29 1.40 -13.30
C LEU A 28 -20.67 2.61 -14.13
N THR A 29 -21.92 2.76 -14.52
CA THR A 29 -22.42 4.05 -14.97
C THR A 29 -22.26 5.04 -13.81
N CYS A 30 -21.12 5.72 -13.76
CA CYS A 30 -20.76 6.93 -13.02
C CYS A 30 -21.11 6.96 -11.50
N VAL A 31 -20.20 6.46 -10.64
CA VAL A 31 -20.28 6.60 -9.16
C VAL A 31 -19.15 7.50 -8.65
N ALA A 32 -18.88 8.62 -9.32
CA ALA A 32 -17.58 9.31 -9.17
C ALA A 32 -17.54 10.52 -8.20
N SER A 33 -18.62 10.87 -7.49
CA SER A 33 -18.56 12.08 -6.63
C SER A 33 -19.26 12.01 -5.27
N THR A 34 -20.27 11.15 -5.08
CA THR A 34 -20.97 11.08 -3.78
C THR A 34 -21.03 9.69 -3.16
N LEU A 35 -20.66 8.63 -3.89
CA LEU A 35 -20.87 7.24 -3.48
C LEU A 35 -22.30 6.94 -3.00
N LYS A 36 -23.30 7.72 -3.47
CA LYS A 36 -24.71 7.60 -3.10
C LYS A 36 -25.54 7.13 -4.28
N CYS A 37 -26.48 6.25 -4.00
CA CYS A 37 -27.50 5.82 -4.94
C CYS A 37 -28.39 7.03 -5.31
N PRO A 38 -28.61 7.32 -6.59
CA PRO A 38 -29.39 8.48 -7.03
C PRO A 38 -30.89 8.27 -6.76
N SER A 39 -31.35 7.01 -6.71
CA SER A 39 -32.74 6.66 -6.41
C SER A 39 -33.12 6.84 -4.94
N CYS A 40 -32.27 6.42 -4.01
CA CYS A 40 -32.62 6.37 -2.58
C CYS A 40 -31.70 7.21 -1.67
N GLY A 41 -30.63 7.79 -2.21
CA GLY A 41 -29.65 8.58 -1.45
C GLY A 41 -28.76 7.79 -0.50
N GLN A 42 -28.93 6.46 -0.40
CA GLN A 42 -28.11 5.59 0.44
C GLN A 42 -26.73 5.38 -0.16
N HIS A 43 -25.71 5.17 0.69
CA HIS A 43 -24.37 4.87 0.21
C HIS A 43 -24.34 3.53 -0.54
N VAL A 44 -23.61 3.50 -1.66
CA VAL A 44 -23.41 2.30 -2.50
C VAL A 44 -22.38 1.37 -1.84
N ALA A 45 -21.49 1.92 -1.02
CA ALA A 45 -20.58 1.16 -0.19
C ALA A 45 -21.38 0.36 0.85
N THR A 46 -21.27 -0.97 0.79
CA THR A 46 -21.87 -1.85 1.80
C THR A 46 -20.81 -2.13 2.87
N SER A 47 -21.11 -1.92 4.15
CA SER A 47 -20.23 -2.43 5.21
C SER A 47 -20.31 -3.96 5.21
N SER A 48 -19.15 -4.63 5.22
CA SER A 48 -19.00 -6.09 5.10
C SER A 48 -19.82 -6.91 6.13
N SER A 49 -20.35 -6.27 7.16
CA SER A 49 -21.33 -6.83 8.09
C SER A 49 -22.74 -7.08 7.51
N GLN A 50 -23.03 -6.74 6.25
CA GLN A 50 -24.33 -6.99 5.59
C GLN A 50 -24.31 -8.04 4.46
N VAL A 51 -23.16 -8.60 4.11
CA VAL A 51 -23.07 -9.69 3.11
C VAL A 51 -23.26 -11.04 3.81
N GLY A 52 -24.48 -11.30 4.30
CA GLY A 52 -24.80 -12.57 4.92
C GLY A 52 -26.02 -12.53 5.82
N VAL A 53 -27.14 -13.01 5.29
CA VAL A 53 -28.29 -13.53 6.04
C VAL A 53 -29.19 -12.46 6.69
N GLY A 54 -30.48 -12.52 6.35
CA GLY A 54 -31.48 -11.58 6.82
C GLY A 54 -31.79 -11.64 8.32
N SER A 55 -32.59 -10.64 8.71
CA SER A 55 -33.41 -10.57 9.91
C SER A 55 -32.74 -10.08 11.20
N SER A 56 -33.13 -8.85 11.55
CA SER A 56 -33.68 -8.47 12.86
C SER A 56 -32.78 -8.50 14.10
N SER A 57 -32.58 -7.28 14.62
CA SER A 57 -32.57 -6.94 16.05
C SER A 57 -31.56 -7.65 16.95
N SER A 58 -30.51 -6.93 17.37
CA SER A 58 -30.39 -6.47 18.77
C SER A 58 -29.00 -5.87 19.00
N SER A 59 -29.00 -4.69 19.59
CA SER A 59 -27.87 -3.95 20.13
C SER A 59 -26.96 -4.84 20.98
N SER A 60 -25.71 -5.03 20.57
CA SER A 60 -24.63 -5.57 21.40
C SER A 60 -23.29 -5.09 20.86
N ALA A 61 -22.60 -4.32 21.68
CA ALA A 61 -21.28 -3.79 21.42
C ALA A 61 -20.27 -4.93 21.27
N VAL A 62 -19.60 -4.98 20.12
CA VAL A 62 -18.35 -5.72 19.88
C VAL A 62 -17.44 -4.78 19.10
N ALA A 63 -16.18 -4.69 19.55
CA ALA A 63 -15.17 -3.78 19.04
C ALA A 63 -15.18 -3.75 17.50
N ALA A 64 -15.36 -2.55 16.94
CA ALA A 64 -15.39 -2.34 15.50
C ALA A 64 -14.01 -2.65 14.93
N ALA A 65 -13.88 -3.81 14.27
CA ALA A 65 -12.94 -3.95 13.18
C ALA A 65 -13.19 -2.80 12.18
N PRO A 66 -12.17 -2.26 11.50
CA PRO A 66 -12.38 -1.17 10.55
C PRO A 66 -13.49 -1.59 9.58
N GLU A 67 -14.53 -0.77 9.48
CA GLU A 67 -15.68 -1.04 8.62
C GLU A 67 -15.15 -1.25 7.21
N SER A 68 -15.10 -2.50 6.75
CA SER A 68 -14.70 -2.80 5.38
C SER A 68 -15.87 -2.42 4.49
N HIS A 69 -15.79 -1.21 3.94
CA HIS A 69 -16.66 -0.79 2.86
C HIS A 69 -16.28 -1.56 1.60
N GLN A 70 -17.28 -2.05 0.87
CA GLN A 70 -17.10 -2.70 -0.42
C GLN A 70 -17.98 -2.04 -1.47
N ILE A 71 -17.43 -1.83 -2.66
CA ILE A 71 -18.15 -1.38 -3.85
C ILE A 71 -17.91 -2.45 -4.92
N LEU A 72 -18.81 -3.43 -4.99
CA LEU A 72 -18.69 -4.53 -5.94
C LEU A 72 -19.17 -4.10 -7.33
N THR A 73 -18.32 -4.34 -8.32
CA THR A 73 -18.52 -3.90 -9.70
C THR A 73 -18.27 -5.03 -10.68
N ARG A 74 -18.59 -4.74 -11.94
CA ARG A 74 -18.17 -5.56 -13.08
C ARG A 74 -17.05 -4.81 -13.78
N TYR A 75 -15.84 -5.32 -13.65
CA TYR A 75 -14.62 -4.71 -14.16
C TYR A 75 -14.14 -5.47 -15.39
N ILE A 76 -13.70 -4.77 -16.44
CA ILE A 76 -13.09 -5.37 -17.62
C ILE A 76 -11.61 -5.02 -17.57
N ASN A 77 -10.76 -6.02 -17.37
CA ASN A 77 -9.31 -5.86 -17.48
C ASN A 77 -8.79 -6.54 -18.76
N GLU A 78 -7.48 -6.46 -18.99
CA GLU A 78 -6.82 -7.12 -20.14
C GLU A 78 -7.03 -8.65 -20.16
N SER A 79 -7.32 -9.26 -19.00
CA SER A 79 -7.60 -10.70 -18.85
C SER A 79 -9.08 -11.06 -19.04
N GLY A 80 -9.96 -10.07 -19.22
CA GLY A 80 -11.39 -10.26 -19.46
C GLY A 80 -12.29 -9.64 -18.38
N LEU A 81 -13.49 -10.21 -18.25
CA LEU A 81 -14.51 -9.72 -17.34
C LEU A 81 -14.32 -10.30 -15.93
N GLN A 82 -14.11 -9.43 -14.95
CA GLN A 82 -14.09 -9.77 -13.54
C GLN A 82 -15.41 -9.34 -12.89
N GLU A 83 -16.22 -10.32 -12.48
CA GLU A 83 -17.46 -10.09 -11.75
C GLU A 83 -17.20 -9.97 -10.25
N GLY A 84 -17.85 -9.02 -9.58
CA GLY A 84 -17.71 -8.81 -8.14
C GLY A 84 -16.39 -8.15 -7.73
N TYR A 85 -15.80 -7.34 -8.61
CA TYR A 85 -14.56 -6.61 -8.33
C TYR A 85 -14.82 -5.47 -7.33
N ASP A 86 -14.10 -5.46 -6.20
CA ASP A 86 -14.25 -4.43 -5.17
C ASP A 86 -13.39 -3.19 -5.45
N VAL A 87 -13.98 -2.23 -6.15
CA VAL A 87 -13.30 -0.97 -6.52
C VAL A 87 -13.12 -0.02 -5.33
N TYR A 88 -13.72 -0.32 -4.16
CA TYR A 88 -13.53 0.55 -2.99
C TYR A 88 -12.06 0.63 -2.58
N SER A 89 -11.35 -0.50 -2.67
CA SER A 89 -9.93 -0.59 -2.35
C SER A 89 -9.09 0.37 -3.22
N ASP A 90 -9.28 0.35 -4.54
CA ASP A 90 -8.60 1.26 -5.47
C ASP A 90 -8.96 2.72 -5.23
N ILE A 91 -10.24 3.03 -5.01
CA ILE A 91 -10.70 4.40 -4.76
C ILE A 91 -10.10 4.93 -3.45
N ALA A 92 -10.05 4.10 -2.40
CA ALA A 92 -9.46 4.48 -1.13
C ALA A 92 -7.95 4.75 -1.28
N GLU A 93 -7.27 3.93 -2.09
CA GLU A 93 -5.86 4.09 -2.42
C GLU A 93 -5.58 5.38 -3.19
N GLU A 94 -6.32 5.64 -4.27
CA GLU A 94 -6.19 6.87 -5.06
C GLU A 94 -6.50 8.12 -4.22
N ALA A 95 -7.55 8.08 -3.41
CA ALA A 95 -7.90 9.19 -2.52
C ALA A 95 -6.80 9.47 -1.48
N TYR A 96 -6.17 8.41 -0.96
CA TYR A 96 -5.07 8.54 -0.02
C TYR A 96 -3.86 9.23 -0.66
N TYR A 97 -3.41 8.77 -1.83
CA TYR A 97 -2.24 9.37 -2.49
C TYR A 97 -2.50 10.73 -3.12
N SER A 98 -3.75 11.04 -3.50
CA SER A 98 -4.14 12.40 -3.87
C SER A 98 -4.03 13.36 -2.68
N THR A 99 -4.32 12.88 -1.47
CA THR A 99 -4.21 13.68 -0.23
C THR A 99 -2.77 13.77 0.28
N TYR A 100 -1.99 12.71 0.11
CA TYR A 100 -0.61 12.59 0.59
C TYR A 100 0.38 12.28 -0.55
N PRO A 101 0.60 13.22 -1.47
CA PRO A 101 1.44 12.99 -2.65
C PRO A 101 2.89 12.60 -2.29
N GLN A 102 3.39 13.00 -1.12
CA GLN A 102 4.72 12.62 -0.66
C GLN A 102 4.90 11.10 -0.54
N PHE A 103 3.81 10.35 -0.34
CA PHE A 103 3.84 8.90 -0.22
C PHE A 103 3.55 8.16 -1.53
N LEU A 104 3.45 8.86 -2.67
CA LEU A 104 3.19 8.23 -3.97
C LEU A 104 4.19 7.10 -4.29
N ARG A 105 5.46 7.27 -3.91
CA ARG A 105 6.51 6.25 -4.07
C ARG A 105 6.29 4.99 -3.22
N ALA A 106 5.52 5.08 -2.15
CA ALA A 106 5.23 3.93 -1.31
C ALA A 106 4.38 2.87 -2.05
N ARG A 107 3.52 3.30 -2.98
CA ARG A 107 2.68 2.41 -3.79
C ARG A 107 3.49 1.42 -4.62
N PRO A 108 4.34 1.85 -5.58
CA PRO A 108 5.17 0.93 -6.34
C PRO A 108 6.17 0.19 -5.44
N PHE A 109 6.67 0.82 -4.37
CA PHE A 109 7.55 0.15 -3.40
C PHE A 109 6.90 -1.10 -2.78
N LEU A 110 5.66 -0.99 -2.28
CA LEU A 110 4.95 -2.11 -1.66
C LEU A 110 4.55 -3.18 -2.70
N ALA A 111 4.16 -2.77 -3.91
CA ALA A 111 3.91 -3.70 -5.02
C ALA A 111 5.17 -4.50 -5.38
N MET A 112 6.33 -3.85 -5.48
CA MET A 112 7.59 -4.53 -5.72
C MET A 112 7.99 -5.46 -4.55
N CYS A 113 7.62 -5.10 -3.32
CA CYS A 113 7.81 -5.97 -2.16
C CYS A 113 6.93 -7.23 -2.20
N SER A 114 5.71 -7.14 -2.73
CA SER A 114 4.82 -8.31 -2.87
C SER A 114 5.19 -9.19 -4.05
N GLU A 115 5.63 -8.60 -5.16
CA GLU A 115 5.99 -9.29 -6.40
C GLU A 115 7.40 -9.91 -6.38
N GLY A 116 8.29 -9.40 -5.51
CA GLY A 116 9.67 -9.87 -5.44
C GLY A 116 10.62 -9.11 -6.38
N HIS A 117 10.27 -7.90 -6.79
CA HIS A 117 11.04 -7.13 -7.78
C HIS A 117 12.20 -6.36 -7.12
N VAL A 118 13.26 -7.10 -6.80
CA VAL A 118 14.45 -6.61 -6.06
C VAL A 118 15.14 -5.44 -6.76
N GLU A 119 15.34 -5.50 -8.08
CA GLU A 119 16.01 -4.46 -8.85
C GLU A 119 15.23 -3.14 -8.80
N GLY A 120 13.92 -3.18 -9.02
CA GLY A 120 13.08 -1.99 -8.94
C GLY A 120 13.02 -1.36 -7.54
N ILE A 121 13.11 -2.16 -6.46
CA ILE A 121 13.21 -1.61 -5.09
C ILE A 121 14.48 -0.78 -4.94
N ILE A 122 15.60 -1.26 -5.48
CA ILE A 122 16.90 -0.58 -5.41
C ILE A 122 16.87 0.70 -6.23
N GLU A 123 16.38 0.62 -7.47
CA GLU A 123 16.24 1.78 -8.37
C GLU A 123 15.38 2.86 -7.72
N LEU A 124 14.21 2.49 -7.20
CA LEU A 124 13.31 3.42 -6.51
C LEU A 124 13.96 4.05 -5.27
N CYS A 125 14.76 3.30 -4.51
CA CYS A 125 15.51 3.85 -3.37
C CYS A 125 16.60 4.82 -3.82
N GLN A 126 17.32 4.54 -4.91
CA GLN A 126 18.34 5.45 -5.44
C GLN A 126 17.73 6.74 -6.00
N GLU A 127 16.59 6.64 -6.69
CA GLU A 127 15.82 7.81 -7.14
C GLU A 127 15.27 8.62 -5.97
N ALA A 128 14.91 7.94 -4.87
CA ALA A 128 14.44 8.60 -3.67
C ALA A 128 15.49 9.48 -2.98
N ASP A 129 16.76 9.10 -3.08
CA ASP A 129 17.86 9.84 -2.47
C ASP A 129 18.42 10.95 -3.40
N LYS A 130 18.28 10.81 -4.73
CA LYS A 130 18.78 11.81 -5.72
C LYS A 130 17.95 13.09 -5.76
N GLU A 131 16.62 13.00 -5.70
CA GLU A 131 15.72 14.15 -5.87
C GLU A 131 15.94 15.26 -4.83
N GLU A 132 16.50 14.93 -3.68
CA GLU A 132 16.80 15.93 -2.66
C GLU A 132 18.14 16.63 -2.86
N GLU A 133 19.11 15.99 -3.52
CA GLU A 133 20.39 16.61 -3.83
C GLU A 133 20.18 17.73 -4.88
N GLU A 134 19.33 17.49 -5.88
CA GLU A 134 19.00 18.46 -6.92
C GLU A 134 18.17 19.64 -6.39
N GLY A 135 17.37 19.46 -5.33
CA GLY A 135 16.58 20.53 -4.72
C GLY A 135 17.36 21.50 -3.82
N GLN A 136 18.66 21.26 -3.60
CA GLN A 136 19.45 22.00 -2.61
C GLN A 136 20.57 22.88 -3.22
N ASP A 137 20.92 22.68 -4.49
CA ASP A 137 22.13 23.24 -5.11
C ASP A 137 21.89 24.42 -6.08
N ASP A 138 20.66 24.79 -6.40
CA ASP A 138 20.35 25.91 -7.34
C ASP A 138 20.03 27.25 -6.65
N ALA A 139 20.82 27.62 -5.62
CA ALA A 139 20.67 28.90 -4.92
C ALA A 139 21.40 30.10 -5.60
N ASP A 140 21.98 29.89 -6.79
CA ASP A 140 22.76 30.91 -7.50
C ASP A 140 22.09 31.34 -8.82
N GLU A 141 21.56 32.57 -8.77
CA GLU A 141 21.49 33.56 -9.87
C GLU A 141 20.50 33.32 -11.04
N ASP A 142 19.48 34.19 -11.05
CA ASP A 142 18.73 34.65 -12.22
C ASP A 142 17.92 33.60 -12.99
N ASP A 143 16.63 33.40 -12.66
CA ASP A 143 15.60 33.23 -13.69
C ASP A 143 14.17 33.41 -13.15
N GLU A 144 13.28 33.63 -14.10
CA GLU A 144 12.04 34.38 -14.06
C GLU A 144 10.91 33.68 -13.28
N MET A 145 9.90 34.46 -12.85
CA MET A 145 8.77 33.98 -12.07
C MET A 145 7.93 32.97 -12.88
N GLU A 146 8.23 31.68 -12.74
CA GLU A 146 7.35 30.58 -13.11
C GLU A 146 6.52 30.19 -11.88
N ASP A 147 5.22 29.94 -12.10
CA ASP A 147 4.24 29.65 -11.06
C ASP A 147 4.72 28.50 -10.15
N ASP A 148 5.14 28.84 -8.91
CA ASP A 148 5.56 27.90 -7.88
C ASP A 148 4.41 26.93 -7.53
N GLU A 149 4.29 25.80 -8.23
CA GLU A 149 3.63 24.64 -7.64
C GLU A 149 4.45 24.22 -6.43
N PRO A 150 3.82 24.05 -5.25
CA PRO A 150 4.55 23.63 -4.06
C PRO A 150 5.17 22.25 -4.34
N SER A 151 6.50 22.20 -4.44
CA SER A 151 7.23 20.96 -4.56
C SER A 151 6.93 20.11 -3.33
N VAL A 152 6.28 18.97 -3.58
CA VAL A 152 5.93 18.03 -2.53
C VAL A 152 7.24 17.41 -2.03
N PRO A 153 7.56 17.49 -0.73
CA PRO A 153 8.82 16.95 -0.22
C PRO A 153 8.85 15.44 -0.47
N ALA A 154 9.83 15.02 -1.28
CA ALA A 154 10.03 13.64 -1.62
C ALA A 154 10.47 12.81 -0.40
N VAL A 155 9.98 11.58 -0.28
CA VAL A 155 10.35 10.67 0.81
C VAL A 155 11.69 10.02 0.48
N ARG A 156 12.73 10.27 1.31
CA ARG A 156 14.04 9.60 1.28
C ARG A 156 13.92 8.08 1.32
N SER A 157 14.92 7.36 0.79
CA SER A 157 14.97 5.89 0.85
C SER A 157 14.82 5.35 2.27
N ALA A 158 15.46 6.01 3.26
CA ALA A 158 15.41 5.60 4.66
C ALA A 158 13.99 5.59 5.25
N ALA A 159 13.15 6.55 4.84
CA ALA A 159 11.75 6.65 5.24
C ALA A 159 10.87 5.71 4.41
N LEU A 160 11.13 5.57 3.11
CA LEU A 160 10.43 4.62 2.22
C LEU A 160 10.56 3.18 2.71
N LEU A 161 11.78 2.75 3.06
CA LEU A 161 12.07 1.40 3.59
C LEU A 161 11.33 1.06 4.89
N ARG A 162 10.86 2.10 5.61
CA ARG A 162 10.15 1.99 6.90
C ARG A 162 8.69 2.41 6.80
N TYR A 163 8.21 2.69 5.59
CA TYR A 163 6.84 3.10 5.36
C TYR A 163 5.87 2.05 5.92
N GLN A 164 4.90 2.51 6.70
CA GLN A 164 3.81 1.71 7.24
C GLN A 164 2.52 2.10 6.52
N ASP A 165 1.96 1.16 5.77
CA ASP A 165 0.81 1.40 4.91
C ASP A 165 -0.50 1.51 5.71
N PRO A 166 -1.12 2.70 5.82
CA PRO A 166 -2.37 2.85 6.55
C PRO A 166 -3.54 2.09 5.92
N LEU A 167 -3.47 1.79 4.61
CA LEU A 167 -4.50 1.06 3.88
C LEU A 167 -4.37 -0.45 4.09
N ASN A 168 -3.19 -0.92 4.49
CA ASN A 168 -2.88 -2.33 4.74
C ASN A 168 -2.44 -2.57 6.20
N GLN A 169 -3.26 -2.13 7.16
CA GLN A 169 -3.05 -2.37 8.60
C GLN A 169 -1.65 -1.95 9.11
N MET A 170 -1.10 -0.83 8.62
CA MET A 170 0.25 -0.35 8.98
C MET A 170 1.38 -1.34 8.66
N ALA A 171 1.14 -2.29 7.74
CA ALA A 171 2.15 -3.23 7.28
C ALA A 171 3.31 -2.48 6.60
N THR A 172 4.53 -2.96 6.85
CA THR A 172 5.73 -2.48 6.14
C THR A 172 6.03 -3.37 4.95
N GLY A 173 6.94 -2.94 4.07
CA GLY A 173 7.47 -3.79 3.01
C GLY A 173 7.99 -5.15 3.52
N LEU A 174 8.52 -5.21 4.76
CA LEU A 174 8.98 -6.47 5.36
C LEU A 174 7.81 -7.41 5.69
N HIS A 175 6.71 -6.89 6.21
CA HIS A 175 5.49 -7.67 6.43
C HIS A 175 4.92 -8.19 5.11
N VAL A 176 4.87 -7.32 4.09
CA VAL A 176 4.40 -7.66 2.75
C VAL A 176 5.26 -8.76 2.11
N ALA A 177 6.59 -8.66 2.22
CA ALA A 177 7.51 -9.66 1.69
C ALA A 177 7.31 -11.03 2.36
N ILE A 178 7.18 -11.07 3.69
CA ILE A 178 6.88 -12.32 4.43
C ILE A 178 5.53 -12.88 3.99
N ALA A 179 4.48 -12.04 3.93
CA ALA A 179 3.14 -12.47 3.55
C ALA A 179 3.09 -13.08 2.13
N ASN A 180 3.93 -12.61 1.20
CA ASN A 180 3.97 -13.04 -0.20
C ASN A 180 5.12 -14.01 -0.55
N ASP A 181 5.81 -14.59 0.45
CA ASP A 181 6.91 -15.56 0.23
C ASP A 181 8.14 -14.98 -0.49
N GLN A 182 8.35 -13.67 -0.40
CA GLN A 182 9.46 -12.96 -1.05
C GLN A 182 10.72 -12.93 -0.16
N ILE A 183 11.41 -14.07 -0.08
CA ILE A 183 12.59 -14.27 0.76
C ILE A 183 13.70 -13.25 0.44
N THR A 184 14.00 -13.07 -0.85
CA THR A 184 15.08 -12.18 -1.29
C THR A 184 14.79 -10.72 -0.92
N VAL A 185 13.53 -10.30 -1.06
CA VAL A 185 13.10 -8.97 -0.63
C VAL A 185 13.19 -8.83 0.89
N ALA A 186 12.75 -9.82 1.66
CA ALA A 186 12.85 -9.77 3.12
C ALA A 186 14.31 -9.60 3.58
N TYR A 187 15.26 -10.33 2.98
CA TYR A 187 16.67 -10.13 3.28
C TYR A 187 17.22 -8.79 2.79
N LEU A 188 16.81 -8.30 1.61
CA LEU A 188 17.21 -6.98 1.13
C LEU A 188 16.76 -5.88 2.12
N LEU A 189 15.49 -5.93 2.55
CA LEU A 189 14.94 -4.97 3.50
C LEU A 189 15.64 -5.04 4.86
N LEU A 190 15.95 -6.25 5.34
CA LEU A 190 16.79 -6.41 6.54
C LEU A 190 18.19 -5.81 6.33
N TYR A 191 18.81 -6.03 5.18
CA TYR A 191 20.15 -5.50 4.90
C TYR A 191 20.18 -3.96 4.88
N LEU A 192 19.16 -3.34 4.28
CA LEU A 192 19.08 -1.88 4.10
C LEU A 192 18.49 -1.13 5.31
N ALA A 193 17.66 -1.78 6.13
CA ALA A 193 16.86 -1.08 7.16
C ALA A 193 16.88 -1.72 8.56
N SER A 194 17.67 -2.78 8.78
CA SER A 194 17.84 -3.38 10.11
C SER A 194 19.26 -3.24 10.65
N GLN A 195 19.38 -3.26 11.97
CA GLN A 195 20.64 -3.32 12.71
C GLN A 195 21.18 -4.76 12.80
N LEU A 196 20.66 -5.70 11.99
CA LEU A 196 21.12 -7.08 11.99
C LEU A 196 22.62 -7.14 11.59
N PRO A 197 23.46 -7.88 12.34
CA PRO A 197 24.86 -8.08 11.98
C PRO A 197 25.02 -8.73 10.60
N VAL A 198 25.97 -8.23 9.81
CA VAL A 198 26.20 -8.64 8.41
C VAL A 198 26.55 -10.13 8.28
N ASP A 199 27.12 -10.73 9.32
CA ASP A 199 27.46 -12.17 9.39
C ASP A 199 26.24 -13.09 9.51
N GLN A 200 25.04 -12.56 9.77
CA GLN A 200 23.80 -13.35 9.77
C GLN A 200 23.18 -13.50 8.37
N PHE A 201 23.67 -12.76 7.37
CA PHE A 201 23.12 -12.80 6.02
C PHE A 201 23.78 -13.91 5.17
N PRO A 202 23.02 -14.56 4.26
CA PRO A 202 23.57 -15.53 3.32
C PRO A 202 24.71 -14.92 2.46
N PRO A 203 25.81 -15.65 2.21
CA PRO A 203 26.93 -15.15 1.41
C PRO A 203 26.54 -14.69 0.00
N GLU A 204 25.57 -15.36 -0.62
CA GLU A 204 25.04 -15.04 -1.95
C GLU A 204 24.40 -13.64 -1.95
N LEU A 205 23.67 -13.31 -0.87
CA LEU A 205 23.04 -12.02 -0.72
C LEU A 205 24.07 -10.91 -0.46
N LEU A 206 25.13 -11.20 0.31
CA LEU A 206 26.20 -10.23 0.55
C LEU A 206 26.94 -9.85 -0.75
N GLN A 207 27.12 -10.79 -1.68
CA GLN A 207 27.72 -10.49 -2.99
C GLN A 207 26.85 -9.56 -3.82
N PHE A 208 25.53 -9.76 -3.79
CA PHE A 208 24.57 -8.89 -4.45
C PHE A 208 24.49 -7.51 -3.77
N ALA A 209 24.34 -7.50 -2.45
CA ALA A 209 24.18 -6.30 -1.66
C ALA A 209 25.44 -5.40 -1.64
N ALA A 210 26.63 -5.99 -1.81
CA ALA A 210 27.87 -5.24 -1.98
C ALA A 210 27.87 -4.30 -3.19
N GLN A 211 27.02 -4.53 -4.20
CA GLN A 211 26.89 -3.66 -5.38
C GLN A 211 26.08 -2.40 -5.08
N ILE A 212 25.17 -2.47 -4.09
CA ILE A 212 24.27 -1.38 -3.71
C ILE A 212 24.89 -0.53 -2.59
N GLY A 213 25.67 -1.19 -1.72
CA GLY A 213 26.19 -0.59 -0.49
C GLY A 213 25.18 -0.68 0.65
N ARG A 214 25.68 -0.68 1.89
CA ARG A 214 24.84 -0.65 3.09
C ARG A 214 24.74 0.78 3.61
N PRO A 215 23.54 1.35 3.80
CA PRO A 215 23.37 2.70 4.30
C PRO A 215 23.57 2.74 5.83
N GLU A 216 24.80 2.49 6.29
CA GLU A 216 25.16 2.34 7.72
C GLU A 216 24.66 3.51 8.58
N GLN A 217 24.82 4.75 8.11
CA GLN A 217 24.40 5.93 8.86
C GLN A 217 22.86 5.97 9.02
N ALA A 218 22.12 5.75 7.93
CA ALA A 218 20.66 5.76 7.96
C ALA A 218 20.10 4.61 8.83
N ILE A 219 20.77 3.46 8.88
CA ILE A 219 20.39 2.33 9.75
C ILE A 219 20.50 2.71 11.24
N LEU A 220 21.54 3.47 11.61
CA LEU A 220 21.76 3.90 13.00
C LEU A 220 20.84 5.05 13.43
N GLU A 221 20.49 5.94 12.50
CA GLU A 221 19.66 7.12 12.78
C GLU A 221 18.16 6.83 12.81
N ASN A 222 17.72 5.71 12.22
CA ASN A 222 16.32 5.37 12.09
C ASN A 222 15.96 4.11 12.90
N VAL A 223 14.66 3.97 13.21
CA VAL A 223 14.11 2.81 13.92
C VAL A 223 14.42 1.52 13.14
N ASP A 224 14.77 0.43 13.83
CA ASP A 224 14.99 -0.85 13.17
C ASP A 224 13.69 -1.37 12.56
N ILE A 225 13.68 -1.69 11.25
CA ILE A 225 12.49 -2.21 10.55
C ILE A 225 11.87 -3.44 11.24
N ARG A 226 12.67 -4.25 11.95
CA ARG A 226 12.23 -5.43 12.70
C ARG A 226 11.34 -5.09 13.90
N SER A 227 11.46 -3.87 14.44
CA SER A 227 10.67 -3.40 15.58
C SER A 227 9.30 -2.85 15.20
N LEU A 228 9.08 -2.56 13.91
CA LEU A 228 7.82 -1.99 13.42
C LEU A 228 6.70 -3.03 13.52
N GLN A 229 5.52 -2.55 13.89
CA GLN A 229 4.34 -3.37 14.15
C GLN A 229 3.18 -2.98 13.23
N THR A 230 2.39 -3.97 12.81
CA THR A 230 1.09 -3.73 12.19
C THR A 230 0.14 -3.04 13.17
N ALA A 231 -1.03 -2.61 12.68
CA ALA A 231 -2.11 -2.03 13.49
C ALA A 231 -2.61 -3.00 14.58
N GLU A 232 -2.42 -4.31 14.39
CA GLU A 232 -2.75 -5.35 15.37
C GLU A 232 -1.63 -5.58 16.41
N GLY A 233 -0.51 -4.87 16.30
CA GLY A 233 0.65 -5.01 17.18
C GLY A 233 1.57 -6.18 16.82
N GLU A 234 1.42 -6.77 15.62
CA GLU A 234 2.27 -7.88 15.17
C GLU A 234 3.55 -7.35 14.54
N THR A 235 4.71 -7.90 14.94
CA THR A 235 5.98 -7.66 14.26
C THR A 235 6.17 -8.64 13.10
N ALA A 236 7.20 -8.37 12.27
CA ALA A 236 7.65 -9.31 11.25
C ALA A 236 7.98 -10.70 11.82
N GLU A 237 8.49 -10.78 13.05
CA GLU A 237 8.76 -12.05 13.74
C GLU A 237 7.47 -12.84 14.01
N VAL A 238 6.44 -12.19 14.56
CA VAL A 238 5.15 -12.82 14.84
C VAL A 238 4.52 -13.33 13.54
N LEU A 239 4.56 -12.52 12.48
CA LEU A 239 4.07 -12.91 11.17
C LEU A 239 4.82 -14.11 10.60
N ALA A 240 6.16 -14.13 10.68
CA ALA A 240 7.00 -15.22 10.20
C ALA A 240 6.73 -16.54 10.96
N LEU A 241 6.59 -16.47 12.28
CA LEU A 241 6.23 -17.64 13.11
C LEU A 241 4.85 -18.19 12.78
N ARG A 242 3.87 -17.31 12.55
CA ARG A 242 2.51 -17.70 12.16
C ARG A 242 2.45 -18.31 10.77
N LYS A 243 3.25 -17.80 9.83
CA LYS A 243 3.33 -18.30 8.46
C LYS A 243 3.91 -19.72 8.39
N GLY A 244 4.88 -20.03 9.25
CA GLY A 244 5.45 -21.38 9.36
C GLY A 244 6.57 -21.65 8.36
N ASP A 245 6.86 -22.93 8.15
CA ASP A 245 7.92 -23.44 7.27
C ASP A 245 9.27 -22.73 7.48
N MET A 246 9.94 -22.35 6.40
CA MET A 246 11.22 -21.65 6.42
C MET A 246 11.13 -20.26 7.08
N TRP A 247 9.98 -19.58 7.09
CA TRP A 247 9.83 -18.30 7.80
C TRP A 247 9.93 -18.49 9.31
N ALA A 248 9.35 -19.56 9.86
CA ALA A 248 9.51 -19.90 11.26
C ALA A 248 10.97 -20.28 11.59
N GLU A 249 11.68 -20.98 10.70
CA GLU A 249 13.12 -21.25 10.87
C GLU A 249 13.95 -19.96 10.89
N MET A 250 13.67 -19.02 9.99
CA MET A 250 14.34 -17.71 9.95
C MET A 250 14.07 -16.89 11.22
N ALA A 251 12.82 -16.88 11.71
CA ALA A 251 12.45 -16.24 12.96
C ALA A 251 13.19 -16.86 14.16
N GLN A 252 13.24 -18.19 14.24
CA GLN A 252 13.95 -18.90 15.32
C GLN A 252 15.46 -18.69 15.32
N ARG A 253 16.05 -18.34 14.16
CA ARG A 253 17.46 -17.93 14.05
C ARG A 253 17.71 -16.49 14.49
N GLY A 254 16.65 -15.73 14.81
CA GLY A 254 16.74 -14.35 15.28
C GLY A 254 16.76 -13.29 14.19
N LEU A 255 16.48 -13.63 12.93
CA LEU A 255 16.53 -12.67 11.81
C LEU A 255 15.52 -11.51 11.98
N PHE A 256 14.37 -11.77 12.61
CA PHE A 256 13.30 -10.79 12.79
C PHE A 256 13.17 -10.26 14.22
N SER A 257 13.95 -10.80 15.17
CA SER A 257 13.96 -10.31 16.56
C SER A 257 14.91 -9.12 16.67
N VAL A 258 14.50 -8.08 17.41
CA VAL A 258 15.34 -6.90 17.72
C VAL A 258 16.24 -7.18 18.91
#